data_AF-A0A4D6HKS7-F1
#
_entry.id   AF-A0A4D6HKS7-F1
#
_cell.length_a   1.000
_cell.length_b   1.000
_cell.length_c   1.000
_cell.angle_alpha   90.00
_cell.angle_beta   90.00
_cell.angle_gamma   90.00
#
_symmetry.space_group_name_H-M   'P 1'
#
loop_
_entity.id
_entity.type
_entity.pdbx_description
1 polymer ?
#
loop_
_entity_poly.entity_id
_entity_poly.type
_entity_poly.pdbx_seq_one_letter_code
_entity_poly.pdbx_strand_id
1 'polypeptide(L)' 'MPYQFSCSGGNCQFMIRSSSSDEVKRLVRAHVRMTHGGRIDQSDLERDMERIELA' A
#
# COMPACT_ATOMS: atom_id res chain seq x y z
N MET A 1 7.22 6.98 -12.59
CA MET A 1 5.91 6.30 -12.59
C MET A 1 5.38 6.26 -11.18
N PRO A 2 4.20 6.83 -10.90
CA PRO A 2 3.58 6.76 -9.60
C PRO A 2 3.12 5.33 -9.27
N TYR A 3 3.30 4.94 -8.02
CA TYR A 3 2.76 3.75 -7.39
C TYR A 3 1.52 4.13 -6.60
N GLN A 4 0.51 3.28 -6.61
CA GLN A 4 -0.63 3.37 -5.71
C GLN A 4 -0.84 2.08 -4.93
N PHE A 5 -1.42 2.22 -3.76
CA PHE A 5 -1.91 1.10 -2.96
C PHE A 5 -3.26 1.49 -2.36
N SER A 6 -4.20 0.55 -2.38
CA SER A 6 -5.51 0.68 -1.74
C SER A 6 -5.69 -0.48 -0.78
N CYS A 7 -5.98 -0.20 0.50
CA CYS A 7 -6.21 -1.24 1.48
C CYS A 7 -7.59 -1.88 1.25
N SER A 8 -7.61 -3.20 1.00
CA SER A 8 -8.82 -4.01 0.89
C SER A 8 -9.31 -4.58 2.24
N GLY A 9 -8.69 -4.17 3.35
CA GLY A 9 -8.96 -4.68 4.69
C GLY A 9 -10.30 -4.19 5.26
N GLY A 10 -11.39 -4.91 5.03
CA GLY A 10 -12.70 -4.61 5.59
C GLY A 10 -13.24 -3.24 5.13
N ASN A 11 -13.68 -2.40 6.07
CA ASN A 11 -14.16 -1.03 5.79
C ASN A 11 -13.04 0.03 5.81
N CYS A 12 -11.77 -0.38 5.60
CA CYS A 12 -10.65 0.55 5.58
C CYS A 12 -10.62 1.34 4.26
N GLN A 13 -10.64 2.67 4.36
CA GLN A 13 -10.57 3.57 3.20
C GLN A 13 -9.15 4.11 2.96
N PHE A 14 -8.13 3.44 3.50
CA PHE A 14 -6.75 3.86 3.33
C PHE A 14 -6.29 3.67 1.89
N MET A 15 -5.91 4.76 1.24
CA MET A 15 -5.33 4.79 -0.09
C MET A 15 -4.10 5.69 -0.08
N ILE A 16 -3.03 5.26 -0.75
CA ILE A 16 -1.83 6.07 -0.91
C ILE A 16 -1.29 6.01 -2.33
N ARG A 17 -0.81 7.15 -2.82
CA ARG A 17 -0.13 7.28 -4.10
C ARG A 17 1.18 8.05 -3.90
N SER A 18 2.29 7.50 -4.39
CA SER A 18 3.60 8.16 -4.34
C SER A 18 4.42 7.82 -5.60
N SER A 19 5.37 8.67 -5.96
CA SER A 19 6.36 8.38 -7.00
C SER A 19 7.41 7.34 -6.59
N SER A 20 7.47 6.98 -5.30
CA SER A 20 8.43 6.01 -4.75
C SER A 20 7.75 4.76 -4.19
N SER A 21 8.14 3.60 -4.69
CA SER A 21 7.62 2.31 -4.20
C SER A 21 8.01 2.04 -2.75
N ASP A 22 9.20 2.48 -2.33
CA ASP A 22 9.69 2.30 -0.97
C ASP A 22 8.94 3.14 0.06
N GLU A 23 8.43 4.29 -0.37
CA GLU A 23 7.56 5.13 0.46
C GLU A 23 6.19 4.47 0.65
N VAL A 24 5.56 4.01 -0.44
CA VAL A 24 4.30 3.25 -0.36
C VAL A 24 4.47 2.04 0.54
N LYS A 25 5.52 1.23 0.33
CA LYS A 25 5.85 0.05 1.15
C LYS A 25 5.92 0.37 2.65
N ARG A 26 6.65 1.44 3.01
CA ARG A 26 6.82 1.84 4.42
C ARG A 26 5.50 2.29 5.05
N LEU A 27 4.72 3.11 4.35
CA LEU A 27 3.48 3.67 4.86
C LEU A 27 2.38 2.61 4.99
N VAL A 28 2.28 1.68 4.04
CA VAL A 28 1.34 0.55 4.12
C VAL A 28 1.68 -0.38 5.29
N ARG A 29 2.96 -0.71 5.50
CA ARG A 29 3.37 -1.54 6.66
C ARG A 29 3.04 -0.86 7.99
N ALA A 30 3.29 0.43 8.09
CA ALA A 30 2.94 1.21 9.27
C ALA A 30 1.42 1.23 9.50
N HIS A 31 0.65 1.46 8.44
CA HIS A 31 -0.81 1.44 8.47
C HIS A 31 -1.36 0.09 8.95
N VAL A 32 -0.94 -1.03 8.37
CA VAL A 32 -1.41 -2.36 8.78
C VAL A 32 -1.06 -2.65 10.24
N ARG A 33 0.14 -2.26 10.68
CA ARG A 33 0.56 -2.45 12.07
C ARG A 33 -0.26 -1.62 13.06
N MET A 34 -0.55 -0.36 12.74
CA MET A 34 -1.20 0.57 13.67
C MET A 34 -2.73 0.50 13.63
N THR A 35 -3.31 0.28 12.45
CA THR A 35 -4.77 0.29 12.25
C THR A 35 -5.38 -1.10 12.35
N HIS A 36 -4.70 -2.12 11.84
CA HIS A 36 -5.21 -3.50 11.82
C HIS A 36 -4.55 -4.40 12.86
N GLY A 37 -3.52 -3.94 13.58
CA GLY A 37 -2.75 -4.75 14.52
C GLY A 37 -2.04 -5.94 13.86
N GLY A 38 -1.96 -5.94 12.53
CA GLY A 38 -1.51 -7.06 11.71
C GLY A 38 -0.11 -6.87 11.16
N ARG A 39 0.27 -7.82 10.30
CA ARG A 39 1.43 -7.70 9.41
C ARG A 39 0.97 -8.04 8.01
N ILE A 40 1.52 -7.33 7.03
CA ILE A 40 1.32 -7.61 5.61
C ILE A 40 2.62 -8.23 5.09
N ASP A 41 2.51 -9.33 4.33
CA ASP A 41 3.67 -9.91 3.67
C ASP A 41 4.14 -8.99 2.54
N GLN A 42 5.42 -9.05 2.22
CA GLN A 42 5.97 -8.29 1.12
C GLN A 42 5.32 -8.69 -0.21
N SER A 43 5.07 -9.98 -0.44
CA SER A 43 4.51 -10.50 -1.68
C SER A 43 3.07 -10.02 -1.88
N ASP A 44 2.26 -10.02 -0.81
CA ASP A 44 0.90 -9.49 -0.84
C ASP A 44 0.89 -7.99 -1.14
N LEU A 45 1.76 -7.24 -0.46
CA LEU A 45 1.89 -5.80 -0.68
C LEU A 45 2.32 -5.48 -2.12
N GLU A 46 3.27 -6.22 -2.68
CA GLU A 46 3.71 -6.02 -4.06
C GLU A 46 2.64 -6.42 -5.08
N ARG A 47 1.76 -7.37 -4.73
CA ARG A 47 0.63 -7.78 -5.59
C ARG A 47 -0.50 -6.75 -5.60
N ASP A 48 -0.78 -6.13 -4.47
CA ASP A 48 -1.85 -5.12 -4.31
C ASP A 48 -1.38 -3.70 -4.64
N MET A 49 -0.08 -3.49 -4.83
CA MET A 49 0.49 -2.20 -5.22
C MET A 49 0.51 -2.08 -6.74
N GLU A 50 -0.31 -1.19 -7.27
CA GLU A 50 -0.39 -0.93 -8.70
C GLU A 50 0.64 0.09 -9.14
N ARG A 51 1.35 -0.22 -10.23
CA ARG A 51 2.18 0.76 -10.94
C ARG A 51 1.29 1.50 -11.95
N ILE A 52 1.17 2.80 -11.77
CA ILE A 52 0.44 3.64 -12.72
C ILE A 52 1.42 4.20 -13.74
N GLU A 53 1.21 3.85 -15.00
CA GLU A 53 1.84 4.56 -16.11
C GLU A 53 1.02 5.84 -16.37
N LEU A 54 1.67 7.00 -16.25
CA LEU A 54 1.09 8.26 -16.71
C LEU A 54 1.16 8.24 -18.23
N ALA A 55 0.02 8.02 -18.88
CA ALA A 55 -0.16 8.14 -20.33
C ALA A 55 0.00 9.59 -20.81
#